data_AF-A0A1A2ZDA8-F1
#
_entry.id   AF-A0A1A2ZDA8-F1
#
_cell.length_a   1.000
_cell.length_b   1.000
_cell.length_c   1.000
_cell.angle_alpha   90.00
_cell.angle_beta   90.00
_cell.angle_gamma   90.00
#
_symmetry.space_group_name_H-M   'P 1'
#
loop_
_entity.id
_entity.type
_entity.pdbx_description
1 polymer ?
#
loop_
_entity_poly.entity_id
_entity_poly.type
_entity_poly.pdbx_seq_one_letter_code
_entity_poly.pdbx_strand_id
1 'polypeptide(L)'
;MSVASFELVDIDYDQTGFGELHAVPDLKAQLPRTARIARRIPGPDRDDYFSAIFTEPVKYHPSAQFDWDRPQPEFIAVDDVGQFVWVPAIVIASLQAGTRIHAGMKNFPVYVAYIVDNTAGLDEQLDFAKCDSIGWGTINAVDDPQGLESRSG
;
A
#
# COMPACT_ATOMS: atom_id res chain seq x y z
N MET A 1 -0.20 -14.55 16.54
CA MET A 1 -1.32 -14.10 15.69
C MET A 1 -0.74 -13.29 14.55
N SER A 2 -1.15 -13.55 13.30
CA SER A 2 -0.78 -12.67 12.18
C SER A 2 -1.61 -11.39 12.25
N VAL A 3 -1.03 -10.28 11.78
CA VAL A 3 -1.77 -9.03 11.61
C VAL A 3 -2.71 -9.18 10.42
N ALA A 4 -4.00 -8.89 10.61
CA ALA A 4 -4.96 -8.83 9.50
C ALA A 4 -5.05 -7.41 8.93
N SER A 5 -4.88 -6.38 9.76
CA SER A 5 -5.00 -4.97 9.37
C SER A 5 -3.93 -4.10 10.03
N PHE A 6 -3.53 -3.03 9.37
CA PHE A 6 -2.59 -2.05 9.89
C PHE A 6 -3.02 -0.63 9.52
N GLU A 7 -2.51 0.36 10.24
CA GLU A 7 -2.53 1.76 9.83
C GLU A 7 -1.18 2.14 9.26
N LEU A 8 -1.16 2.69 8.04
CA LEU A 8 -0.04 3.47 7.55
C LEU A 8 -0.12 4.85 8.21
N VAL A 9 0.90 5.20 8.99
CA VAL A 9 0.87 6.40 9.85
C VAL A 9 1.92 7.44 9.47
N ASP A 10 2.96 7.05 8.75
CA ASP A 10 3.91 7.99 8.16
C ASP A 10 4.47 7.45 6.85
N ILE A 11 4.96 8.38 6.02
CA ILE A 11 5.68 8.12 4.78
C ILE A 11 6.79 9.16 4.64
N ASP A 12 7.94 8.71 4.14
CA ASP A 12 9.05 9.55 3.75
C ASP A 12 9.65 9.04 2.43
N TYR A 13 10.35 9.95 1.76
CA TYR A 13 11.05 9.63 0.53
C TYR A 13 12.24 8.70 0.81
N ASP A 14 12.44 7.71 -0.05
CA ASP A 14 13.66 6.92 -0.01
C ASP A 14 14.81 7.70 -0.64
N GLN A 15 15.71 8.19 0.21
CA GLN A 15 16.87 8.99 -0.19
C GLN A 15 17.87 8.22 -1.07
N THR A 16 17.71 6.91 -1.23
CA THR A 16 18.50 6.11 -2.18
C THR A 16 18.05 6.30 -3.64
N GLY A 17 16.97 7.05 -3.89
CA GLY A 17 16.44 7.33 -5.22
C GLY A 17 15.30 6.40 -5.65
N PHE A 18 14.82 5.54 -4.75
CA PHE A 18 13.72 4.62 -5.02
C PHE A 18 12.36 5.25 -4.66
N GLY A 19 11.61 5.68 -5.67
CA GLY A 19 10.21 6.07 -5.55
C GLY A 19 9.90 7.48 -6.02
N GLU A 20 8.63 7.82 -5.92
CA GLU A 20 8.08 9.07 -6.44
C GLU A 20 8.09 10.17 -5.38
N LEU A 21 9.15 10.99 -5.35
CA LEU A 21 9.31 12.10 -4.39
C LEU A 21 8.08 13.01 -4.33
N HIS A 22 7.44 13.26 -5.49
CA HIS A 22 6.27 14.12 -5.59
C HIS A 22 5.01 13.50 -4.94
N ALA A 23 4.94 12.17 -4.83
CA ALA A 23 3.79 11.45 -4.28
C ALA A 23 3.80 11.40 -2.73
N VAL A 24 4.96 11.63 -2.11
CA VAL A 24 5.12 11.60 -0.65
C VAL A 24 4.24 12.65 0.05
N PRO A 25 4.24 13.94 -0.34
CA PRO A 25 3.34 14.93 0.25
C PRO A 25 1.86 14.57 0.11
N ASP A 26 1.43 14.06 -1.05
CA ASP A 26 0.04 13.69 -1.32
C ASP A 26 -0.43 12.55 -0.44
N LEU A 27 0.39 11.50 -0.28
CA LEU A 27 0.10 10.42 0.65
C LEU A 27 0.08 10.94 2.09
N LYS A 28 1.09 11.72 2.49
CA LYS A 28 1.26 12.23 3.85
C LYS A 28 0.07 13.07 4.31
N ALA A 29 -0.54 13.84 3.41
CA ALA A 29 -1.75 14.63 3.68
C ALA A 29 -3.00 13.78 3.96
N GLN A 30 -2.98 12.50 3.61
CA GLN A 30 -4.10 11.56 3.76
C GLN A 30 -3.90 10.56 4.89
N LEU A 31 -2.74 10.58 5.57
CA LEU A 31 -2.45 9.68 6.69
C LEU A 31 -3.12 10.17 7.99
N PRO A 32 -3.47 9.25 8.91
CA PRO A 32 -3.30 7.81 8.81
C PRO A 32 -4.31 7.13 7.87
N ARG A 33 -3.92 6.01 7.26
CA ARG A 33 -4.82 5.16 6.45
C ARG A 33 -4.79 3.71 6.91
N THR A 34 -5.97 3.18 7.22
CA THR A 34 -6.13 1.77 7.56
C THR A 34 -6.16 0.92 6.30
N ALA A 35 -5.42 -0.18 6.30
CA ALA A 35 -5.43 -1.19 5.26
C ALA A 35 -5.50 -2.59 5.85
N ARG A 36 -6.21 -3.49 5.15
CA ARG A 36 -6.29 -4.91 5.47
C ARG A 36 -5.34 -5.68 4.57
N ILE A 37 -4.48 -6.51 5.15
CA ILE A 37 -3.63 -7.44 4.40
C ILE A 37 -4.53 -8.44 3.67
N ALA A 38 -4.44 -8.44 2.34
CA ALA A 38 -5.18 -9.36 1.49
C ALA A 38 -4.44 -10.69 1.34
N ARG A 39 -3.14 -10.64 1.02
CA ARG A 39 -2.29 -11.82 0.90
C ARG A 39 -0.80 -11.46 0.92
N ARG A 40 0.02 -12.49 1.12
CA ARG A 40 1.44 -12.46 0.77
C ARG A 40 1.57 -12.77 -0.73
N ILE A 41 2.45 -12.05 -1.43
CA ILE A 41 2.77 -12.26 -2.84
C ILE A 41 4.30 -12.33 -2.99
N PRO A 42 4.87 -13.35 -3.62
CA PRO A 42 6.31 -13.37 -3.88
C PRO A 42 6.64 -12.34 -4.97
N GLY A 43 7.75 -11.61 -4.84
CA GLY A 43 8.33 -10.80 -5.89
C GLY A 43 9.48 -11.52 -6.59
N PRO A 44 10.07 -10.91 -7.63
CA PRO A 44 11.23 -11.47 -8.34
C PRO A 44 12.53 -11.42 -7.51
N ASP A 45 12.61 -10.54 -6.51
CA ASP A 45 13.80 -10.28 -5.68
C ASP A 45 13.68 -10.81 -4.24
N ARG A 46 12.46 -10.87 -3.69
CA ARG A 46 12.15 -11.41 -2.36
C ARG A 46 10.75 -12.03 -2.31
N ASP A 47 10.53 -12.96 -1.40
CA ASP A 47 9.31 -13.78 -1.34
C ASP A 47 8.24 -13.23 -0.36
N ASP A 48 8.49 -12.11 0.31
CA ASP A 48 7.73 -11.61 1.46
C ASP A 48 7.12 -10.21 1.26
N TYR A 49 6.63 -9.91 0.06
CA TYR A 49 5.71 -8.78 -0.13
C TYR A 49 4.31 -9.11 0.38
N PHE A 50 3.60 -8.09 0.85
CA PHE A 50 2.20 -8.18 1.23
C PHE A 50 1.40 -7.17 0.43
N SER A 51 0.32 -7.64 -0.22
CA SER A 51 -0.69 -6.74 -0.77
C SER A 51 -1.71 -6.42 0.31
N ALA A 52 -2.09 -5.15 0.43
CA ALA A 52 -3.10 -4.70 1.37
C ALA A 52 -4.09 -3.76 0.68
N ILE A 53 -5.34 -3.80 1.11
CA ILE A 53 -6.43 -3.00 0.57
C ILE A 53 -6.80 -1.94 1.61
N PHE A 54 -6.78 -0.67 1.23
CA PHE A 54 -7.23 0.41 2.10
C PHE A 54 -8.73 0.29 2.37
N THR A 55 -9.14 0.65 3.60
CA THR A 55 -10.57 0.80 3.92
C THR A 55 -11.20 1.93 3.10
N GLU A 56 -10.46 3.00 2.87
CA GLU A 56 -10.80 4.11 1.98
C GLU A 56 -9.67 4.32 0.97
N PRO A 57 -9.94 4.33 -0.34
CA PRO A 57 -8.91 4.56 -1.35
C PRO A 57 -8.16 5.87 -1.15
N VAL A 58 -6.88 5.86 -1.49
CA VAL A 58 -6.02 7.04 -1.46
C VAL A 58 -6.11 7.76 -2.81
N LYS A 59 -6.19 9.08 -2.77
CA LYS A 59 -6.04 9.91 -3.97
C LYS A 59 -4.56 10.01 -4.33
N TYR A 60 -4.19 9.64 -5.55
CA TYR A 60 -2.83 9.75 -6.06
C TYR A 60 -2.80 10.64 -7.31
N HIS A 61 -2.03 11.72 -7.28
CA HIS A 61 -1.70 12.54 -8.45
C HIS A 61 -0.34 12.11 -9.01
N PRO A 62 -0.31 11.32 -10.10
CA PRO A 62 0.94 10.80 -10.64
C PRO A 62 1.79 11.87 -11.33
N SER A 63 3.04 11.53 -11.64
CA SER A 63 3.93 12.43 -12.39
C SER A 63 3.42 12.64 -13.82
N ALA A 64 3.93 13.68 -14.48
CA ALA A 64 3.62 13.93 -15.90
C ALA A 64 4.08 12.81 -16.85
N GLN A 65 4.90 11.87 -16.38
CA GLN A 65 5.41 10.72 -17.15
C GLN A 65 4.60 9.45 -16.90
N PHE A 66 3.58 9.52 -16.04
CA PHE A 66 2.75 8.38 -15.72
C PHE A 66 2.01 7.86 -16.96
N ASP A 67 2.07 6.53 -17.13
CA ASP A 67 1.35 5.84 -18.18
C ASP A 67 -0.10 5.58 -17.75
N TRP A 68 -1.01 6.36 -18.35
CA TRP A 68 -2.45 6.32 -18.07
C TRP A 68 -3.17 5.09 -18.63
N ASP A 69 -2.49 4.23 -19.39
CA ASP A 69 -3.05 2.95 -19.85
C ASP A 69 -2.93 1.84 -18.78
N ARG A 70 -2.16 2.07 -17.70
CA ARG A 70 -1.98 1.12 -16.59
C ARG A 70 -3.23 0.98 -15.69
N PRO A 71 -3.82 2.07 -15.16
CA PRO A 71 -4.99 1.96 -14.29
C PRO A 71 -6.26 1.62 -15.05
N GLN A 72 -7.16 0.88 -14.39
CA GLN A 72 -8.50 0.66 -14.93
C GLN A 72 -9.30 1.99 -14.94
N PRO A 73 -10.08 2.29 -15.99
CA PRO A 73 -10.73 3.60 -16.16
C PRO A 73 -11.63 4.03 -15.00
N GLU A 74 -12.24 3.10 -14.27
CA GLU A 74 -13.10 3.39 -13.11
C GLU A 74 -12.35 3.99 -11.91
N PHE A 75 -11.02 3.85 -11.86
CA PHE A 75 -10.18 4.46 -10.84
C PHE A 75 -9.60 5.81 -11.27
N ILE A 76 -9.81 6.21 -12.52
CA ILE A 76 -9.34 7.50 -13.04
C ILE A 76 -10.40 8.56 -12.81
N ALA A 77 -10.01 9.68 -12.23
CA ALA A 77 -10.89 10.82 -11.98
C ALA A 77 -10.16 12.15 -12.22
N VAL A 78 -10.90 13.25 -12.13
CA VAL A 78 -10.38 14.62 -12.33
C VAL A 78 -10.82 15.49 -11.16
N ASP A 79 -9.91 16.30 -10.65
CA ASP A 79 -10.20 17.40 -9.73
C ASP A 79 -9.58 18.71 -10.24
N ASP A 80 -9.57 19.76 -9.40
CA ASP A 80 -9.07 21.08 -9.77
C ASP A 80 -7.56 21.11 -10.07
N VAL A 81 -6.80 20.08 -9.64
CA VAL A 81 -5.36 19.95 -9.91
C VAL A 81 -5.12 19.24 -11.23
N GLY A 82 -5.98 18.29 -11.59
CA GLY A 82 -5.92 17.56 -12.85
C GLY A 82 -6.43 16.13 -12.74
N GLN A 83 -5.97 15.27 -13.64
CA GLN A 83 -6.25 13.83 -13.57
C GLN A 83 -5.53 13.20 -12.37
N PHE A 84 -6.21 12.26 -11.72
CA PHE A 84 -5.68 11.51 -10.59
C PHE A 84 -6.21 10.07 -10.62
N VAL A 85 -5.58 9.20 -9.82
CA VAL A 85 -5.96 7.80 -9.65
C VAL A 85 -6.45 7.57 -8.21
N TRP A 86 -7.60 6.93 -8.04
CA TRP A 86 -8.01 6.33 -6.77
C TRP A 86 -7.26 5.02 -6.58
N VAL A 87 -6.38 4.95 -5.58
CA VAL A 87 -5.57 3.78 -5.24
C VAL A 87 -6.24 3.02 -4.10
N PRO A 88 -6.91 1.88 -4.37
CA PRO A 88 -7.55 1.09 -3.33
C PRO A 88 -6.57 0.16 -2.61
N ALA A 89 -5.39 -0.12 -3.19
CA ALA A 89 -4.49 -1.15 -2.69
C ALA A 89 -3.02 -0.74 -2.80
N ILE A 90 -2.21 -1.30 -1.90
CA ILE A 90 -0.76 -1.10 -1.82
C ILE A 90 -0.02 -2.41 -1.70
N VAL A 91 1.24 -2.37 -2.07
CA VAL A 91 2.22 -3.38 -1.70
C VAL A 91 3.12 -2.81 -0.61
N ILE A 92 3.39 -3.64 0.40
CA ILE A 92 4.38 -3.35 1.42
C ILE A 92 5.38 -4.50 1.58
N ALA A 93 6.58 -4.17 2.02
CA ALA A 93 7.58 -5.14 2.47
C ALA A 93 8.43 -4.54 3.58
N SER A 94 8.84 -5.34 4.58
CA SER A 94 9.76 -4.83 5.61
C SER A 94 11.08 -4.38 4.99
N LEU A 95 11.69 -3.30 5.51
CA LEU A 95 13.01 -2.85 5.06
C LEU A 95 14.08 -3.94 5.16
N GLN A 96 13.92 -4.90 6.07
CA GLN A 96 14.80 -6.06 6.20
C GLN A 96 14.07 -7.34 5.76
N ALA A 97 14.57 -7.98 4.69
CA ALA A 97 14.04 -9.24 4.17
C ALA A 97 13.96 -10.33 5.25
N GLY A 98 12.83 -11.05 5.28
CA GLY A 98 12.57 -12.12 6.25
C GLY A 98 11.99 -11.65 7.60
N THR A 99 11.79 -10.34 7.78
CA THR A 99 11.14 -9.79 8.98
C THR A 99 9.62 -9.88 8.85
N ARG A 100 8.95 -10.40 9.89
CA ARG A 100 7.49 -10.59 9.88
C ARG A 100 6.75 -9.40 10.47
N ILE A 101 5.69 -8.98 9.78
CA ILE A 101 4.65 -8.11 10.32
C ILE A 101 3.88 -8.91 11.40
N HIS A 102 3.84 -8.42 12.63
CA HIS A 102 3.29 -9.15 13.78
C HIS A 102 2.40 -8.25 14.65
N ALA A 103 1.48 -8.89 15.37
CA ALA A 103 0.53 -8.18 16.23
C ALA A 103 1.26 -7.36 17.29
N GLY A 104 0.77 -6.14 17.55
CA GLY A 104 1.33 -5.22 18.53
C GLY A 104 2.50 -4.37 18.04
N MET A 105 2.91 -4.48 16.77
CA MET A 105 3.97 -3.62 16.24
C MET A 105 3.52 -2.15 16.17
N LYS A 106 4.44 -1.25 16.48
CA LYS A 106 4.26 0.20 16.39
C LYS A 106 5.41 0.82 15.60
N ASN A 107 5.08 1.76 14.74
CA ASN A 107 6.00 2.47 13.85
C ASN A 107 6.94 1.53 13.09
N PHE A 108 6.43 0.38 12.64
CA PHE A 108 7.26 -0.63 11.98
C PHE A 108 7.58 -0.19 10.55
N PRO A 109 8.86 -0.14 10.16
CA PRO A 109 9.25 0.42 8.87
C PRO A 109 9.06 -0.56 7.72
N VAL A 110 8.47 -0.07 6.63
CA VAL A 110 8.20 -0.83 5.40
C VAL A 110 8.46 0.01 4.16
N TYR A 111 8.86 -0.63 3.06
CA TYR A 111 8.69 -0.08 1.72
C TYR A 111 7.21 -0.02 1.38
N VAL A 112 6.79 1.02 0.66
CA VAL A 112 5.41 1.25 0.24
C VAL A 112 5.36 1.56 -1.25
N ALA A 113 4.54 0.82 -1.98
CA ALA A 113 4.20 1.07 -3.37
C ALA A 113 2.69 1.06 -3.57
N TYR A 114 2.17 1.96 -4.39
CA TYR A 114 0.78 1.92 -4.84
C TYR A 114 0.61 0.82 -5.88
N ILE A 115 -0.50 0.10 -5.82
CA ILE A 115 -0.96 -0.74 -6.92
C ILE A 115 -1.80 0.15 -7.82
N VAL A 116 -1.30 0.45 -9.02
CA VAL A 116 -1.98 1.31 -9.99
C VAL A 116 -2.69 0.49 -11.08
N ASP A 117 -2.19 -0.70 -11.40
CA ASP A 117 -2.94 -1.71 -12.14
C ASP A 117 -3.49 -2.77 -11.14
N ASN A 118 -4.80 -2.72 -10.90
CA ASN A 118 -5.46 -3.57 -9.91
C ASN A 118 -5.52 -5.06 -10.28
N THR A 119 -5.12 -5.45 -11.50
CA THR A 119 -4.95 -6.88 -11.85
C THR A 119 -3.81 -7.54 -11.07
N ALA A 120 -2.90 -6.76 -10.44
CA ALA A 120 -1.84 -7.28 -9.56
C ALA A 120 -2.38 -8.17 -8.41
N GLY A 121 -3.64 -7.97 -8.02
CA GLY A 121 -4.31 -8.83 -7.04
C GLY A 121 -4.47 -10.29 -7.48
N LEU A 122 -4.35 -10.58 -8.78
CA LEU A 122 -4.50 -11.92 -9.37
C LEU A 122 -3.16 -12.60 -9.69
N ASP A 123 -2.05 -11.86 -9.66
CA ASP A 123 -0.76 -12.39 -10.10
C ASP A 123 -0.22 -13.45 -9.12
N GLU A 124 0.48 -14.46 -9.62
CA GLU A 124 1.15 -15.44 -8.75
C GLU A 124 2.47 -14.88 -8.19
N GLN A 125 3.11 -13.99 -8.94
CA GLN A 125 4.31 -13.24 -8.56
C GLN A 125 4.07 -11.77 -8.85
N LEU A 126 4.53 -10.89 -7.95
CA LEU A 126 4.37 -9.45 -8.08
C LEU A 126 5.10 -8.93 -9.33
N ASP A 127 4.32 -8.32 -10.23
CA ASP A 127 4.85 -7.54 -11.34
C ASP A 127 4.99 -6.07 -10.91
N PHE A 128 6.24 -5.61 -10.75
CA PHE A 128 6.51 -4.23 -10.36
C PHE A 128 6.04 -3.20 -11.40
N ALA A 129 5.83 -3.58 -12.66
CA ALA A 129 5.27 -2.66 -13.66
C ALA A 129 3.84 -2.23 -13.33
N LYS A 130 3.13 -2.99 -12.48
CA LYS A 130 1.77 -2.67 -12.01
C LYS A 130 1.75 -1.75 -10.78
N CYS A 131 2.92 -1.37 -10.28
CA CYS A 131 3.07 -0.58 -9.08
C CYS A 131 3.82 0.73 -9.34
N ASP A 132 3.51 1.75 -8.54
CA ASP A 132 4.34 2.94 -8.41
C ASP A 132 4.96 2.96 -7.02
N SER A 133 6.29 2.91 -6.97
CA SER A 133 7.03 2.98 -5.71
C SER A 133 6.94 4.39 -5.14
N ILE A 134 6.60 4.53 -3.86
CA ILE A 134 6.41 5.84 -3.22
C ILE A 134 7.60 6.17 -2.33
N GLY A 135 8.02 5.20 -1.50
CA GLY A 135 9.13 5.37 -0.58
C GLY A 135 9.06 4.36 0.56
N TRP A 136 9.49 4.78 1.74
CA TRP A 136 9.34 3.97 2.95
C TRP A 136 8.39 4.68 3.93
N GLY A 137 7.64 3.89 4.68
CA GLY A 137 6.67 4.37 5.65
C GLY A 137 6.74 3.60 6.94
N THR A 138 5.91 4.02 7.89
CA THR A 138 5.75 3.31 9.16
C THR A 138 4.31 2.85 9.32
N ILE A 139 4.16 1.61 9.79
CA ILE A 139 2.85 0.99 10.00
C ILE A 139 2.67 0.57 11.46
N ASN A 140 1.45 0.73 11.96
CA ASN A 140 0.99 0.24 13.26
C ASN A 140 0.06 -0.95 13.03
N ALA A 141 0.27 -2.06 13.75
CA ALA A 141 -0.74 -3.11 13.76
C ALA A 141 -2.01 -2.56 14.41
N VAL A 142 -3.16 -2.81 13.77
CA VAL A 142 -4.47 -2.59 14.39
C VAL A 142 -5.18 -3.92 14.54
N ASP A 143 -5.92 -4.05 15.63
CA ASP A 143 -6.76 -5.21 15.83
C ASP A 143 -7.89 -5.17 14.78
N ASP A 144 -8.12 -6.29 14.11
CA ASP A 144 -9.32 -6.43 13.27
C ASP A 144 -10.52 -6.36 14.22
N PRO A 145 -11.51 -5.46 14.01
CA PRO A 145 -12.69 -5.42 14.85
C PRO A 145 -13.60 -6.62 14.58
N GLN A 146 -13.17 -7.84 14.90
CA GLN A 146 -14.05 -9.01 15.03
C GLN A 146 -13.60 -9.93 16.16
N GLY A 147 -14.19 -9.71 17.34
CA GLY A 147 -14.05 -10.57 18.51
C GLY A 147 -15.25 -10.60 19.45
N LEU A 148 -16.44 -10.17 19.00
CA LEU A 148 -17.65 -10.11 19.83
C LEU A 148 -18.90 -10.75 19.21
N GLU A 149 -18.78 -11.70 18.29
CA GLU A 149 -19.92 -12.53 17.84
C GLU A 149 -19.52 -14.00 17.66
N SER A 150 -19.08 -14.66 18.74
CA SER A 150 -19.02 -16.13 18.81
C SER A 150 -19.23 -16.66 20.24
N ARG A 151 -19.91 -15.90 21.10
CA ARG A 151 -20.30 -16.34 22.45
C ARG A 151 -21.80 -16.19 22.68
N SER A 152 -22.59 -16.81 21.84
CA SER A 152 -23.99 -17.18 22.13
C SER A 152 -24.52 -18.04 20.98
N GLY A 153 -24.62 -19.35 21.24
CA GLY A 153 -25.12 -20.36 20.32
C GLY A 153 -24.74 -21.74 20.83
#